data_AF-A0A7X6VIH1-F1
#
_entry.id   AF-A0A7X6VIH1-F1
#
_cell.length_a   1.000
_cell.length_b   1.000
_cell.length_c   1.000
_cell.angle_alpha   90.00
_cell.angle_beta   90.00
_cell.angle_gamma   90.00
#
_symmetry.space_group_name_H-M   'P 1'
#
loop_
_entity.id
_entity.type
_entity.pdbx_description
1 polymer ?
#
loop_
_entity_poly.entity_id
_entity_poly.type
_entity_poly.pdbx_seq_one_letter_code
_entity_poly.pdbx_strand_id
1 'polypeptide(L)'
;MKRKILFYIICLLALFFLYFAWAAFMPLFFGAILAYIVAPSITWLEGKGIKRCLALSIVYIIVGIALFFVFWFAIPYFISAISTFQKVVTEYANNEKFPVDIFNNIFKQLQNTAFDYIGKSVSTLFSALGSIVNVIIGLVISFYMVLDKEKILSALLRLIPKNRRDFTISVAIKANNTIKQYLKGLVGISLSIGFLAFCGLTFLKIRNALLLAAFAGVFEVIPYFGGIIGALPAVIAAAAYSHQKVIWTIV
;
A
#
# COMPACT_ATOMS: atom_id res chain seq x y z
N MET A 1 13.99 20.87 45.61
CA MET A 1 12.59 21.16 45.18
C MET A 1 12.50 21.71 43.76
N LYS A 2 13.20 22.80 43.40
CA LYS A 2 13.11 23.46 42.07
C LYS A 2 13.43 22.55 40.86
N ARG A 3 14.39 21.63 40.97
CA ARG A 3 14.74 20.65 39.91
C ARG A 3 13.63 19.63 39.59
N LYS A 4 12.87 19.20 40.60
CA LYS A 4 11.76 18.25 40.41
C LYS A 4 10.57 18.93 39.72
N ILE A 5 10.25 20.17 40.12
CA ILE A 5 9.20 20.98 39.49
C ILE A 5 9.54 21.27 38.02
N LEU A 6 10.79 21.67 37.74
CA LEU A 6 11.25 21.88 36.36
C LEU A 6 11.13 20.61 35.50
N PHE A 7 11.46 19.44 36.07
CA PHE A 7 11.29 18.17 35.38
C PHE A 7 9.83 17.86 35.04
N TYR A 8 8.89 18.06 35.98
CA TYR A 8 7.46 17.87 35.72
C TYR A 8 6.93 18.84 34.66
N ILE A 9 7.36 20.10 34.66
CA ILE A 9 6.98 21.10 33.65
C ILE A 9 7.49 20.69 32.26
N ILE A 10 8.74 20.22 32.16
CA ILE A 10 9.31 19.72 30.90
C ILE A 10 8.54 18.49 30.40
N CYS A 11 8.20 17.55 31.29
CA CYS A 11 7.40 16.38 30.92
C CYS A 11 6.00 16.77 30.43
N LEU A 12 5.33 17.73 31.08
CA LEU A 12 4.02 18.22 30.68
C LEU A 12 4.06 18.94 29.32
N LEU A 13 5.07 19.77 29.09
CA LEU A 13 5.32 20.41 27.80
C LEU A 13 5.62 19.38 26.70
N ALA A 14 6.42 18.35 27.00
CA ALA A 14 6.70 17.27 26.07
C ALA A 14 5.45 16.46 25.72
N LEU A 15 4.58 16.17 26.69
CA LEU A 15 3.30 15.47 26.48
C LEU A 15 2.32 16.32 25.67
N PHE A 16 2.21 17.63 25.97
CA PHE A 16 1.38 18.56 25.20
C PHE A 16 1.87 18.70 23.75
N PHE A 17 3.19 18.81 23.56
CA PHE A 17 3.80 18.78 22.24
C PHE A 17 3.53 17.46 21.51
N LEU A 18 3.63 16.31 22.18
CA LEU A 18 3.32 15.01 21.58
C LEU A 18 1.85 14.91 21.14
N TYR A 19 0.93 15.41 21.95
CA TYR A 19 -0.50 15.43 21.63
C TYR A 19 -0.79 16.25 20.36
N PHE A 20 -0.18 17.43 20.23
CA PHE A 20 -0.33 18.26 19.05
C PHE A 20 0.42 17.70 17.83
N ALA A 21 1.62 17.14 18.04
CA ALA A 21 2.45 16.55 17.01
C ALA A 21 1.91 15.20 16.49
N TRP A 22 1.00 14.54 17.21
CA TRP A 22 0.38 13.28 16.78
C TRP A 22 -0.28 13.41 15.40
N ALA A 23 -0.89 14.56 15.09
CA ALA A 23 -1.47 14.82 13.78
C ALA A 23 -0.40 14.88 12.66
N ALA A 24 0.80 15.38 12.95
CA ALA A 24 1.92 15.44 12.01
C ALA A 24 2.70 14.11 11.92
N PHE A 25 2.53 13.23 12.91
CA PHE A 25 3.22 11.95 12.98
C PHE A 25 2.82 11.02 11.83
N MET A 26 1.54 10.99 11.45
CA MET A 26 1.06 10.10 10.38
C MET A 26 1.70 10.44 9.01
N PRO A 27 1.64 11.68 8.49
CA PRO A 27 2.33 12.03 7.24
C PRO A 27 3.84 11.80 7.30
N LEU A 28 4.46 12.06 8.46
CA LEU A 28 5.89 11.82 8.65
C LEU A 28 6.23 10.33 8.59
N PHE A 29 5.43 9.48 9.24
CA PHE A 29 5.61 8.04 9.24
C PHE A 29 5.41 7.45 7.83
N PHE A 30 4.33 7.82 7.15
CA PHE A 30 4.09 7.43 5.76
C PHE A 30 5.20 7.93 4.84
N GLY A 31 5.63 9.18 5.01
CA GLY A 31 6.74 9.76 4.24
C GLY A 31 8.06 9.03 4.46
N ALA A 32 8.36 8.60 5.68
CA ALA A 32 9.55 7.81 5.98
C ALA A 32 9.53 6.43 5.32
N ILE A 33 8.38 5.76 5.34
CA ILE A 33 8.20 4.45 4.68
C ILE A 33 8.37 4.61 3.17
N LEU A 34 7.68 5.58 2.56
CA LEU A 34 7.79 5.87 1.12
C LEU A 34 9.23 6.22 0.74
N ALA A 35 9.90 7.07 1.52
CA ALA A 35 11.29 7.46 1.28
C ALA A 35 12.20 6.23 1.26
N TYR A 36 11.98 5.31 2.20
CA TYR A 36 12.78 4.10 2.30
C TYR A 36 12.52 3.13 1.13
N ILE A 37 11.27 2.96 0.71
CA ILE A 37 10.89 2.10 -0.43
C ILE A 37 11.42 2.66 -1.75
N VAL A 38 11.40 3.98 -1.92
CA VAL A 38 11.77 4.66 -3.17
C VAL A 38 13.29 4.87 -3.28
N ALA A 39 14.01 4.94 -2.14
CA ALA A 39 15.45 5.19 -2.10
C ALA A 39 16.30 4.25 -2.99
N PRO A 40 16.08 2.91 -3.03
CA PRO A 40 16.83 2.02 -3.91
C PRO A 40 16.75 2.45 -5.39
N SER A 41 15.56 2.79 -5.88
CA SER A 41 15.32 3.23 -7.25
C SER A 41 16.06 4.54 -7.56
N ILE A 42 16.08 5.47 -6.61
CA ILE A 42 16.80 6.74 -6.76
C ILE A 42 18.30 6.50 -6.81
N THR A 43 18.86 5.73 -5.87
CA THR A 43 20.31 5.44 -5.85
C THR A 43 20.78 4.68 -7.10
N TRP A 44 19.92 3.87 -7.70
CA TRP A 44 20.19 3.20 -8.97
C TRP A 44 20.25 4.18 -10.15
N LEU A 45 19.36 5.18 -10.20
CA LEU A 45 19.40 6.25 -11.20
C LEU A 45 20.60 7.18 -10.99
N GLU A 46 20.94 7.50 -9.74
CA GLU A 46 22.15 8.28 -9.41
C GLU A 46 23.42 7.56 -9.88
N GLY A 47 23.50 6.23 -9.71
CA GLY A 47 24.60 5.40 -10.22
C GLY A 47 24.74 5.43 -11.75
N LYS A 48 23.69 5.85 -12.48
CA LYS A 48 23.72 6.07 -13.93
C LYS A 48 24.07 7.52 -14.32
N GLY A 49 24.45 8.37 -13.36
CA GLY A 49 24.84 9.76 -13.59
C GLY A 49 23.68 10.76 -13.55
N ILE A 50 22.46 10.34 -13.18
CA ILE A 50 21.32 11.26 -13.04
C ILE A 50 21.45 12.05 -11.73
N LYS A 51 21.32 13.39 -11.80
CA LYS A 51 21.35 14.25 -10.61
C LYS A 51 20.24 13.85 -9.63
N ARG A 52 20.53 13.81 -8.33
CA ARG A 52 19.61 13.40 -7.25
C ARG A 52 18.21 13.99 -7.35
N CYS A 53 18.08 15.30 -7.55
CA CYS A 53 16.77 15.96 -7.70
C CYS A 53 15.99 15.47 -8.92
N LEU A 54 16.66 15.19 -10.04
CA LEU A 54 16.02 14.64 -11.23
C LEU A 54 15.62 13.18 -11.01
N ALA A 55 16.49 12.37 -10.40
CA ALA A 55 16.20 10.99 -10.04
C ALA A 55 14.97 10.90 -9.12
N LEU A 56 14.90 11.77 -8.11
CA LEU A 56 13.72 11.94 -7.24
C LEU A 56 12.46 12.23 -8.06
N SER A 57 12.45 13.32 -8.85
CA SER A 57 11.26 13.69 -9.62
C SER A 57 10.81 12.59 -10.58
N ILE A 58 11.74 11.96 -11.29
CA ILE A 58 11.45 10.87 -12.24
C ILE A 58 10.76 9.70 -11.53
N VAL A 59 11.32 9.22 -10.41
CA VAL A 59 10.76 8.04 -9.73
C VAL A 59 9.39 8.35 -9.15
N TYR A 60 9.18 9.52 -8.54
CA TYR A 60 7.88 9.88 -7.99
C TYR A 60 6.81 10.04 -9.07
N ILE A 61 7.16 10.61 -10.23
CA ILE A 61 6.25 10.71 -11.38
C ILE A 61 5.89 9.32 -11.90
N ILE A 62 6.89 8.44 -12.09
CA ILE A 62 6.65 7.07 -12.58
C ILE A 62 5.75 6.29 -11.64
N VAL A 63 6.03 6.33 -10.33
CA VAL A 63 5.21 5.64 -9.31
C VAL A 63 3.81 6.23 -9.27
N GLY A 64 3.67 7.55 -9.31
CA GLY A 64 2.37 8.23 -9.33
C GLY A 64 1.53 7.86 -10.55
N ILE A 65 2.14 7.84 -11.74
CA ILE A 65 1.48 7.44 -12.98
C ILE A 65 1.08 5.95 -12.92
N ALA A 66 1.98 5.08 -12.46
CA ALA A 66 1.68 3.65 -12.32
C ALA A 66 0.50 3.41 -11.38
N LEU A 67 0.49 4.06 -10.21
CA LEU A 67 -0.63 3.98 -9.26
C LEU A 67 -1.91 4.54 -9.88
N PHE A 68 -1.86 5.70 -10.54
CA PHE A 68 -3.03 6.30 -11.20
C PHE A 68 -3.65 5.32 -12.20
N PHE A 69 -2.86 4.73 -13.10
CA PHE A 69 -3.38 3.77 -14.07
C PHE A 69 -3.92 2.50 -13.40
N VAL A 70 -3.23 1.97 -12.38
CA VAL A 70 -3.72 0.81 -11.62
C VAL A 70 -5.09 1.11 -11.02
N PHE A 71 -5.27 2.23 -10.32
CA PHE A 71 -6.57 2.58 -9.74
C PHE A 71 -7.63 2.90 -10.80
N TRP A 72 -7.27 3.66 -11.83
CA TRP A 72 -8.19 4.04 -12.91
C TRP A 72 -8.78 2.83 -13.63
N PHE A 73 -7.97 1.81 -13.91
CA PHE A 73 -8.45 0.57 -14.55
C PHE A 73 -9.04 -0.43 -13.55
N ALA A 74 -8.52 -0.50 -12.32
CA ALA A 74 -8.99 -1.46 -11.33
C ALA A 74 -10.39 -1.14 -10.81
N ILE A 75 -10.70 0.14 -10.52
CA ILE A 75 -12.01 0.53 -9.98
C ILE A 75 -13.18 0.09 -10.89
N PRO A 76 -13.23 0.45 -12.18
CA PRO A 76 -14.33 0.04 -13.06
C PRO A 76 -14.37 -1.48 -13.26
N TYR A 77 -13.20 -2.13 -13.29
CA TYR A 77 -13.11 -3.57 -13.36
C TYR A 77 -13.73 -4.23 -12.12
N PHE A 78 -13.44 -3.70 -10.94
CA PHE A 78 -13.97 -4.18 -9.67
C PHE A 78 -15.50 -4.02 -9.58
N ILE A 79 -16.02 -2.87 -9.99
CA ILE A 79 -17.47 -2.62 -10.05
C ILE A 79 -18.15 -3.62 -11.00
N SER A 80 -17.58 -3.83 -12.18
CA SER A 80 -18.08 -4.80 -13.16
C SER A 80 -18.04 -6.23 -12.60
N ALA A 81 -16.96 -6.58 -11.91
CA ALA A 81 -16.78 -7.88 -11.29
C ALA A 81 -17.90 -8.15 -10.25
N ILE A 82 -18.19 -7.19 -9.36
CA ILE A 82 -19.30 -7.31 -8.38
C ILE A 82 -20.64 -7.55 -9.09
N SER A 83 -20.93 -6.76 -10.15
CA SER A 83 -22.18 -6.92 -10.90
C SER A 83 -22.29 -8.27 -11.61
N THR A 84 -21.16 -8.86 -12.02
CA THR A 84 -21.15 -10.13 -12.72
C THR A 84 -21.25 -11.30 -11.74
N PHE A 85 -20.59 -11.19 -10.59
CA PHE A 85 -20.76 -12.12 -9.48
C PHE A 85 -22.23 -12.18 -9.02
N GLN A 86 -22.91 -11.03 -8.95
CA GLN A 86 -24.35 -10.98 -8.67
C GLN A 86 -25.17 -11.79 -9.68
N LYS A 87 -24.90 -11.66 -10.99
CA LYS A 87 -25.64 -12.40 -12.01
C LYS A 87 -25.47 -13.90 -11.86
N VAL A 88 -24.22 -14.35 -11.70
CA VAL A 88 -23.89 -15.77 -11.55
C VAL A 88 -24.55 -16.34 -10.28
N VAL A 89 -24.41 -15.66 -9.15
CA VAL A 89 -25.03 -16.10 -7.89
C VAL A 89 -26.55 -16.20 -8.00
N THR A 90 -27.22 -15.21 -8.59
CA THR A 90 -28.68 -15.22 -8.78
C THR A 90 -29.13 -16.34 -9.72
N GLU A 91 -28.38 -16.59 -10.80
CA GLU A 91 -28.66 -17.68 -11.74
C GLU A 91 -28.53 -19.06 -11.06
N TYR A 92 -27.52 -19.26 -10.23
CA TYR A 92 -27.36 -20.50 -9.44
C TYR A 92 -28.44 -20.65 -8.36
N ALA A 93 -28.78 -19.58 -7.64
CA ALA A 93 -29.84 -19.61 -6.62
C ALA A 93 -31.21 -19.99 -7.20
N ASN A 94 -31.51 -19.52 -8.41
CA ASN A 94 -32.75 -19.85 -9.12
C ASN A 94 -32.77 -21.31 -9.64
N ASN A 95 -31.61 -21.89 -9.96
CA ASN A 95 -31.52 -23.24 -10.51
C ASN A 95 -31.55 -24.34 -9.43
N GLU A 96 -31.06 -24.10 -8.21
CA GLU A 96 -30.96 -25.12 -7.15
C GLU A 96 -32.01 -25.03 -6.03
N LYS A 97 -33.05 -24.19 -6.15
CA LYS A 97 -34.07 -23.97 -5.09
C LYS A 97 -33.46 -23.64 -3.73
N PHE A 98 -32.35 -22.92 -3.69
CA PHE A 98 -31.89 -22.30 -2.45
C PHE A 98 -32.89 -21.23 -2.02
N PRO A 99 -33.07 -20.94 -0.71
CA PRO A 99 -33.95 -19.86 -0.25
C PRO A 99 -33.41 -18.51 -0.72
N VAL A 100 -33.90 -18.10 -1.90
CA VAL A 100 -33.45 -16.94 -2.67
C VAL A 100 -33.64 -15.64 -1.88
N ASP A 101 -34.61 -15.59 -0.95
CA ASP A 101 -34.91 -14.41 -0.14
C ASP A 101 -33.86 -14.12 0.94
N ILE A 102 -33.32 -15.15 1.59
CA ILE A 102 -32.23 -14.98 2.57
C ILE A 102 -30.97 -14.54 1.83
N PHE A 103 -30.70 -15.14 0.68
CA PHE A 103 -29.53 -14.80 -0.13
C PHE A 103 -29.64 -13.40 -0.73
N ASN A 104 -30.77 -13.04 -1.34
CA ASN A 104 -31.00 -11.70 -1.90
C ASN A 104 -30.94 -10.60 -0.84
N ASN A 105 -31.36 -10.86 0.41
CA ASN A 105 -31.27 -9.87 1.47
C ASN A 105 -29.84 -9.72 2.02
N ILE A 106 -29.12 -10.83 2.22
CA ILE A 106 -27.68 -10.80 2.56
C ILE A 106 -26.87 -10.15 1.42
N PHE A 107 -27.27 -10.39 0.17
CA PHE A 107 -26.58 -9.86 -1.01
C PHE A 107 -26.96 -8.42 -1.32
N LYS A 108 -28.21 -7.98 -1.11
CA LYS A 108 -28.57 -6.54 -1.14
C LYS A 108 -27.86 -5.80 -0.02
N GLN A 109 -27.73 -6.40 1.16
CA GLN A 109 -26.91 -5.83 2.22
C GLN A 109 -25.44 -5.81 1.80
N LEU A 110 -24.84 -6.88 1.28
CA LEU A 110 -23.46 -6.89 0.79
C LEU A 110 -23.24 -5.97 -0.41
N GLN A 111 -24.22 -5.78 -1.28
CA GLN A 111 -24.18 -4.90 -2.43
C GLN A 111 -24.29 -3.46 -1.97
N ASN A 112 -25.31 -3.10 -1.20
CA ASN A 112 -25.43 -1.76 -0.66
C ASN A 112 -24.29 -1.43 0.30
N THR A 113 -23.79 -2.40 1.06
CA THR A 113 -22.62 -2.26 1.92
C THR A 113 -21.35 -2.22 1.09
N ALA A 114 -21.13 -3.04 0.07
CA ALA A 114 -19.93 -2.95 -0.77
C ALA A 114 -19.95 -1.71 -1.66
N PHE A 115 -21.09 -1.28 -2.22
CA PHE A 115 -21.22 -0.03 -2.97
C PHE A 115 -21.22 1.19 -2.04
N ASP A 116 -21.71 1.10 -0.81
CA ASP A 116 -21.53 2.15 0.18
C ASP A 116 -20.13 2.14 0.75
N TYR A 117 -19.42 1.01 0.85
CA TYR A 117 -18.05 0.94 1.37
C TYR A 117 -17.02 1.18 0.28
N ILE A 118 -17.29 0.86 -0.98
CA ILE A 118 -16.49 1.26 -2.15
C ILE A 118 -16.86 2.70 -2.48
N GLY A 119 -18.14 3.08 -2.45
CA GLY A 119 -18.58 4.46 -2.60
C GLY A 119 -18.07 5.33 -1.47
N LYS A 120 -18.08 4.86 -0.21
CA LYS A 120 -17.40 5.50 0.93
C LYS A 120 -15.92 5.30 0.92
N SER A 121 -15.30 4.25 0.38
CA SER A 121 -13.82 4.13 0.35
C SER A 121 -13.24 4.88 -0.82
N VAL A 122 -13.97 5.01 -1.92
CA VAL A 122 -13.67 5.88 -3.06
C VAL A 122 -13.99 7.30 -2.63
N SER A 123 -15.10 7.60 -1.96
CA SER A 123 -15.35 8.95 -1.42
C SER A 123 -14.50 9.27 -0.20
N THR A 124 -14.04 8.31 0.61
CA THR A 124 -13.05 8.48 1.69
C THR A 124 -11.66 8.49 1.13
N LEU A 125 -11.35 7.81 0.02
CA LEU A 125 -10.13 8.02 -0.75
C LEU A 125 -10.20 9.40 -1.39
N PHE A 126 -11.33 9.86 -1.91
CA PHE A 126 -11.54 11.20 -2.46
C PHE A 126 -11.64 12.28 -1.38
N SER A 127 -12.01 11.95 -0.15
CA SER A 127 -12.04 12.83 1.04
C SER A 127 -10.73 12.77 1.82
N ALA A 128 -9.96 11.68 1.72
CA ALA A 128 -8.56 11.59 2.11
C ALA A 128 -7.65 12.22 1.05
N LEU A 129 -8.06 12.20 -0.23
CA LEU A 129 -7.64 13.13 -1.27
C LEU A 129 -8.29 14.51 -1.05
N GLY A 130 -9.32 14.66 -0.23
CA GLY A 130 -9.78 15.95 0.30
C GLY A 130 -8.82 16.47 1.37
N SER A 131 -8.16 15.54 2.06
CA SER A 131 -6.88 15.76 2.73
C SER A 131 -5.71 15.51 1.77
N ILE A 132 -5.81 15.92 0.48
CA ILE A 132 -4.69 15.90 -0.49
C ILE A 132 -3.43 16.44 0.15
N VAL A 133 -3.63 17.41 1.05
CA VAL A 133 -2.66 18.01 1.94
C VAL A 133 -1.83 16.95 2.69
N ASN A 134 -2.40 15.94 3.33
CA ASN A 134 -1.65 14.91 4.06
C ASN A 134 -0.86 13.97 3.15
N VAL A 135 -1.41 13.59 2.00
CA VAL A 135 -0.70 12.76 1.01
C VAL A 135 0.44 13.55 0.38
N ILE A 136 0.19 14.79 -0.04
CA ILE A 136 1.20 15.70 -0.57
C ILE A 136 2.26 15.98 0.49
N ILE A 137 1.89 16.27 1.74
CA ILE A 137 2.83 16.46 2.84
C ILE A 137 3.66 15.20 3.04
N GLY A 138 3.05 14.01 3.05
CA GLY A 138 3.78 12.75 3.14
C GLY A 138 4.78 12.56 2.00
N LEU A 139 4.39 12.87 0.77
CA LEU A 139 5.27 12.82 -0.41
C LEU A 139 6.39 13.87 -0.34
N VAL A 140 6.10 15.08 0.12
CA VAL A 140 7.07 16.16 0.31
C VAL A 140 8.05 15.78 1.42
N ILE A 141 7.58 15.28 2.55
CA ILE A 141 8.42 14.77 3.64
C ILE A 141 9.29 13.64 3.11
N SER A 142 8.72 12.70 2.36
CA SER A 142 9.44 11.59 1.74
C SER A 142 10.55 12.10 0.80
N PHE A 143 10.25 13.10 -0.02
CA PHE A 143 11.21 13.76 -0.91
C PHE A 143 12.37 14.38 -0.12
N TYR A 144 12.08 15.16 0.92
CA TYR A 144 13.12 15.76 1.77
C TYR A 144 13.89 14.72 2.58
N MET A 145 13.24 13.65 3.05
CA MET A 145 13.91 12.56 3.77
C MET A 145 14.92 11.84 2.90
N VAL A 146 14.60 11.62 1.62
CA VAL A 146 15.56 11.09 0.68
C VAL A 146 16.62 12.13 0.35
N LEU A 147 16.26 13.38 0.05
CA LEU A 147 17.21 14.43 -0.34
C LEU A 147 18.26 14.71 0.75
N ASP A 148 17.80 14.91 1.98
CA ASP A 148 18.61 15.33 3.13
C ASP A 148 18.96 14.18 4.08
N LYS A 149 18.94 12.93 3.59
CA LYS A 149 19.21 11.71 4.38
C LYS A 149 20.45 11.83 5.28
N GLU A 150 21.56 12.36 4.77
CA GLU A 150 22.82 12.50 5.52
C GLU A 150 22.72 13.55 6.65
N LYS A 151 22.04 14.68 6.38
CA LYS A 151 21.78 15.71 7.38
C LYS A 151 20.88 15.18 8.49
N ILE A 152 19.83 14.44 8.11
CA ILE A 152 18.90 13.81 9.07
C ILE A 152 19.64 12.79 9.94
N LEU A 153 20.41 11.89 9.33
CA LEU A 153 21.20 10.88 10.07
C LEU A 153 22.22 11.53 11.01
N SER A 154 22.95 12.55 10.55
CA SER A 154 23.92 13.25 11.39
C SER A 154 23.26 14.01 12.54
N ALA A 155 22.08 14.60 12.33
CA ALA A 155 21.28 15.22 13.39
C ALA A 155 20.80 14.18 14.43
N LEU A 156 20.29 13.03 13.99
CA LEU A 156 19.89 11.93 14.87
C LEU A 156 21.08 11.39 15.69
N LEU A 157 22.26 11.23 15.08
CA LEU A 157 23.47 10.80 15.77
C LEU A 157 23.97 11.80 16.83
N ARG A 158 23.64 13.09 16.70
CA ARG A 158 23.98 14.09 17.74
C ARG A 158 23.18 13.89 19.03
N LEU A 159 21.98 13.32 18.95
CA LEU A 159 21.15 12.98 20.12
C LEU A 159 21.70 11.77 20.90
N ILE A 160 22.57 10.96 20.26
CA ILE A 160 23.20 9.79 20.88
C ILE A 160 24.46 10.21 21.67
N PRO A 161 24.62 9.78 22.94
CA PRO A 161 25.83 9.97 23.72
C PRO A 161 27.08 9.45 23.00
N LYS A 162 28.19 10.21 23.05
CA LYS A 162 29.43 9.90 22.28
C LYS A 162 29.93 8.47 22.49
N ASN A 163 29.86 7.97 23.73
CA ASN A 163 30.29 6.61 24.11
C ASN A 163 29.46 5.48 23.50
N ARG A 164 28.25 5.75 22.96
CA ARG A 164 27.37 4.75 22.34
C ARG A 164 27.20 4.95 20.83
N ARG A 165 27.85 5.95 20.23
CA ARG A 165 27.67 6.27 18.81
C ARG A 165 28.10 5.14 17.89
N ASP A 166 29.27 4.56 18.11
CA ASP A 166 29.78 3.48 17.25
C ASP A 166 28.89 2.24 17.31
N PHE A 167 28.44 1.88 18.51
CA PHE A 167 27.45 0.82 18.69
C PHE A 167 26.15 1.13 17.94
N THR A 168 25.60 2.34 18.08
CA THR A 168 24.36 2.76 17.40
C THR A 168 24.50 2.72 15.88
N ILE A 169 25.62 3.21 15.34
CA ILE A 169 25.91 3.17 13.90
C ILE A 169 25.97 1.72 13.42
N SER A 170 26.66 0.84 14.16
CA SER A 170 26.78 -0.58 13.79
C SER A 170 25.41 -1.28 13.74
N VAL A 171 24.52 -1.00 14.70
CA VAL A 171 23.16 -1.55 14.74
C VAL A 171 22.32 -0.96 13.60
N ALA A 172 22.42 0.34 13.35
CA ALA A 172 21.69 1.00 12.27
C ALA A 172 22.08 0.46 10.88
N ILE A 173 23.37 0.20 10.65
CA ILE A 173 23.86 -0.42 9.41
C ILE A 173 23.30 -1.83 9.25
N LYS A 174 23.35 -2.66 10.31
CA LYS A 174 22.78 -4.00 10.29
C LYS A 174 21.28 -3.97 10.00
N ALA A 175 20.52 -3.15 10.72
CA ALA A 175 19.08 -2.97 10.50
C ALA A 175 18.77 -2.53 9.07
N ASN A 176 19.49 -1.53 8.56
CA ASN A 176 19.31 -1.08 7.19
C ASN A 176 19.59 -2.18 6.15
N ASN A 177 20.62 -3.01 6.36
CA ASN A 177 20.91 -4.13 5.47
C ASN A 177 19.82 -5.20 5.52
N THR A 178 19.31 -5.53 6.70
CA THR A 178 18.18 -6.46 6.87
C THR A 178 16.93 -5.94 6.16
N ILE A 179 16.55 -4.67 6.37
CA ILE A 179 15.36 -4.09 5.72
C ILE A 179 15.56 -4.03 4.20
N LYS A 180 16.77 -3.68 3.72
CA LYS A 180 17.08 -3.68 2.27
C LYS A 180 16.94 -5.08 1.65
N GLN A 181 17.44 -6.12 2.33
CA GLN A 181 17.29 -7.51 1.86
C GLN A 181 15.82 -7.95 1.88
N TYR A 182 15.08 -7.58 2.93
CA TYR A 182 13.65 -7.84 3.04
C TYR A 182 12.86 -7.20 1.89
N LEU A 183 13.07 -5.90 1.62
CA LEU A 183 12.41 -5.22 0.50
C LEU A 183 12.78 -5.83 -0.85
N LYS A 184 14.03 -6.24 -1.05
CA LYS A 184 14.43 -6.95 -2.26
C LYS A 184 13.69 -8.29 -2.41
N GLY A 185 13.56 -9.04 -1.31
CA GLY A 185 12.76 -10.26 -1.26
C GLY A 185 11.29 -10.00 -1.59
N LEU A 186 10.71 -8.96 -1.00
CA LEU A 186 9.32 -8.56 -1.22
C LEU A 186 9.05 -8.21 -2.69
N VAL A 187 9.92 -7.42 -3.34
CA VAL A 187 9.81 -7.15 -4.78
C VAL A 187 9.93 -8.44 -5.60
N GLY A 188 10.84 -9.35 -5.22
CA GLY A 188 10.96 -10.65 -5.85
C GLY A 188 9.68 -11.47 -5.76
N ILE A 189 9.10 -11.57 -4.56
CA ILE A 189 7.83 -12.27 -4.31
C ILE A 189 6.70 -11.63 -5.11
N SER A 190 6.56 -10.30 -5.08
CA SER A 190 5.56 -9.56 -5.84
C SER A 190 5.64 -9.82 -7.34
N LEU A 191 6.85 -9.84 -7.91
CA LEU A 191 7.05 -10.16 -9.33
C LEU A 191 6.74 -11.63 -9.64
N SER A 192 7.15 -12.55 -8.76
CA SER A 192 6.83 -13.98 -8.90
C SER A 192 5.33 -14.22 -8.85
N ILE A 193 4.62 -13.65 -7.88
CA ILE A 193 3.16 -13.79 -7.75
C ILE A 193 2.45 -13.14 -8.93
N GLY A 194 2.84 -11.93 -9.35
CA GLY A 194 2.30 -11.31 -10.54
C GLY A 194 2.51 -12.15 -11.79
N PHE A 195 3.68 -12.75 -11.97
CA PHE A 195 3.96 -13.63 -13.11
C PHE A 195 3.13 -14.93 -13.07
N LEU A 196 3.08 -15.60 -11.91
CA LEU A 196 2.31 -16.83 -11.74
C LEU A 196 0.81 -16.58 -11.92
N ALA A 197 0.28 -15.49 -11.35
CA ALA A 197 -1.11 -15.08 -11.55
C ALA A 197 -1.40 -14.80 -13.02
N PHE A 198 -0.47 -14.16 -13.75
CA PHE A 198 -0.64 -13.91 -15.18
C PHE A 198 -0.74 -15.23 -15.96
N CYS A 199 0.15 -16.18 -15.71
CA CYS A 199 0.12 -17.50 -16.33
C CYS A 199 -1.18 -18.26 -16.00
N GLY A 200 -1.57 -18.32 -14.73
CA GLY A 200 -2.76 -19.02 -14.28
C GLY A 200 -4.05 -18.41 -14.87
N LEU A 201 -4.21 -17.10 -14.79
CA LEU A 201 -5.41 -16.42 -15.32
C LEU A 201 -5.49 -16.50 -16.86
N THR A 202 -4.34 -16.45 -17.54
CA THR A 202 -4.29 -16.64 -19.01
C THR A 202 -4.67 -18.07 -19.39
N PHE A 203 -4.17 -19.06 -18.65
CA PHE A 203 -4.54 -20.46 -18.84
C PHE A 203 -6.05 -20.71 -18.64
N LEU A 204 -6.64 -20.07 -17.62
CA LEU A 204 -8.08 -20.10 -17.36
C LEU A 204 -8.91 -19.28 -18.37
N LYS A 205 -8.26 -18.62 -19.35
CA LYS A 205 -8.88 -17.72 -20.35
C LYS A 205 -9.71 -16.61 -19.72
N ILE A 206 -9.26 -16.06 -18.59
CA ILE A 206 -9.92 -14.94 -17.91
C ILE A 206 -9.54 -13.64 -18.62
N ARG A 207 -10.53 -12.85 -19.00
CA ARG A 207 -10.31 -11.57 -19.68
C ARG A 207 -9.58 -10.59 -18.75
N ASN A 208 -8.63 -9.84 -19.34
CA ASN A 208 -7.76 -8.90 -18.63
C ASN A 208 -6.79 -9.55 -17.63
N ALA A 209 -6.37 -10.80 -17.89
CA ALA A 209 -5.40 -11.54 -17.07
C ALA A 209 -4.15 -10.71 -16.70
N LEU A 210 -3.58 -9.95 -17.65
CA LEU A 210 -2.42 -9.09 -17.39
C LEU A 210 -2.71 -8.00 -16.35
N LEU A 211 -3.86 -7.32 -16.46
CA LEU A 211 -4.25 -6.27 -15.53
C LEU A 211 -4.48 -6.84 -14.13
N LEU A 212 -5.20 -7.96 -14.04
CA LEU A 212 -5.48 -8.67 -12.79
C LEU A 212 -4.21 -9.16 -12.11
N ALA A 213 -3.29 -9.73 -12.87
CA ALA A 213 -2.02 -10.23 -12.38
C ALA A 213 -1.07 -9.11 -11.95
N ALA A 214 -1.05 -8.00 -12.69
CA ALA A 214 -0.34 -6.79 -12.28
C ALA A 214 -0.90 -6.24 -10.96
N PHE A 215 -2.23 -6.25 -10.80
CA PHE A 215 -2.88 -5.85 -9.55
C PHE A 215 -2.45 -6.77 -8.38
N ALA A 216 -2.53 -8.09 -8.57
CA ALA A 216 -2.08 -9.06 -7.57
C ALA A 216 -0.61 -8.84 -7.17
N GLY A 217 0.30 -8.70 -8.13
CA GLY A 217 1.72 -8.46 -7.87
C GLY A 217 2.00 -7.13 -7.15
N VAL A 218 1.30 -6.05 -7.52
CA VAL A 218 1.46 -4.73 -6.88
C VAL A 218 0.96 -4.75 -5.44
N PHE A 219 -0.20 -5.35 -5.18
CA PHE A 219 -0.76 -5.40 -3.82
C PHE A 219 0.02 -6.33 -2.91
N GLU A 220 0.68 -7.36 -3.45
CA GLU A 220 1.55 -8.26 -2.68
C GLU A 220 2.69 -7.53 -1.93
N VAL A 221 3.05 -6.32 -2.36
CA VAL A 221 4.00 -5.46 -1.63
C VAL A 221 3.49 -5.14 -0.21
N ILE A 222 2.19 -5.23 0.06
CA ILE A 222 1.61 -5.08 1.39
C ILE A 222 1.59 -6.46 2.08
N PRO A 223 2.45 -6.73 3.07
CA PRO A 223 2.49 -8.05 3.71
C PRO A 223 1.16 -8.40 4.38
N TYR A 224 0.82 -9.70 4.40
CA TYR A 224 -0.41 -10.28 4.97
C TYR A 224 -1.72 -9.89 4.28
N PHE A 225 -1.88 -8.64 3.85
CA PHE A 225 -3.10 -8.14 3.21
C PHE A 225 -3.02 -8.19 1.68
N GLY A 226 -1.81 -8.15 1.13
CA GLY A 226 -1.54 -8.02 -0.30
C GLY A 226 -2.14 -9.13 -1.15
N GLY A 227 -1.92 -10.38 -0.76
CA GLY A 227 -2.52 -11.53 -1.46
C GLY A 227 -4.05 -11.52 -1.44
N ILE A 228 -4.67 -11.15 -0.31
CA ILE A 228 -6.13 -11.10 -0.18
C ILE A 228 -6.70 -9.98 -1.07
N ILE A 229 -6.17 -8.76 -0.94
CA ILE A 229 -6.62 -7.61 -1.70
C ILE A 229 -6.32 -7.80 -3.19
N GLY A 230 -5.15 -8.34 -3.51
CA GLY A 230 -4.65 -8.56 -4.85
C GLY A 230 -5.38 -9.68 -5.61
N ALA A 231 -5.75 -10.75 -4.92
CA ALA A 231 -6.51 -11.86 -5.51
C ALA A 231 -7.99 -11.51 -5.70
N LEU A 232 -8.54 -10.60 -4.90
CA LEU A 232 -9.98 -10.31 -4.90
C LEU A 232 -10.55 -10.00 -6.31
N PRO A 233 -9.97 -9.08 -7.11
CA PRO A 233 -10.49 -8.80 -8.44
C PRO A 233 -10.40 -10.00 -9.38
N ALA A 234 -9.35 -10.81 -9.24
CA ALA A 234 -9.14 -12.00 -10.06
C ALA A 234 -10.14 -13.12 -9.73
N VAL A 235 -10.44 -13.32 -8.44
CA VAL A 235 -11.43 -14.28 -7.96
C VAL A 235 -12.83 -13.88 -8.44
N ILE A 236 -13.20 -12.61 -8.30
CA ILE A 236 -14.51 -12.12 -8.76
C ILE A 236 -14.62 -12.22 -10.28
N ALA A 237 -13.55 -11.91 -11.02
CA ALA A 237 -13.50 -12.11 -12.46
C ALA A 237 -13.65 -13.57 -12.87
N ALA A 238 -13.04 -14.51 -12.15
CA ALA A 238 -13.16 -15.93 -12.42
C ALA A 238 -14.60 -16.43 -12.20
N ALA A 239 -15.28 -15.88 -11.18
CA ALA A 239 -16.67 -16.22 -10.87
C ALA A 239 -17.64 -15.90 -12.00
N ALA A 240 -17.33 -14.88 -12.83
CA ALA A 240 -18.10 -14.56 -14.03
C ALA A 240 -18.14 -15.68 -15.08
N TYR A 241 -17.18 -16.60 -15.04
CA TYR A 241 -17.04 -17.65 -16.05
C TYR A 241 -17.51 -19.02 -15.54
N SER A 242 -17.06 -19.46 -14.36
CA SER A 242 -17.41 -20.77 -13.81
C SER A 242 -16.92 -20.93 -12.37
N HIS A 243 -17.68 -21.67 -11.55
CA HIS A 243 -17.32 -22.06 -10.19
C HIS A 243 -15.97 -22.78 -10.10
N GLN A 244 -15.65 -23.62 -11.09
CA GLN A 244 -14.40 -24.37 -11.10
C GLN A 244 -13.20 -23.45 -11.30
N LYS A 245 -13.35 -22.39 -12.11
CA LYS A 245 -12.29 -21.38 -12.31
C LYS A 245 -12.04 -20.55 -11.06
N VAL A 246 -13.05 -20.32 -10.22
CA VAL A 246 -12.88 -19.64 -8.92
C VAL A 246 -11.95 -20.43 -8.02
N ILE A 247 -12.17 -21.74 -7.92
CA ILE A 247 -11.34 -22.64 -7.09
C ILE A 247 -9.90 -22.62 -7.59
N TRP A 248 -9.69 -22.75 -8.91
CA TRP A 248 -8.35 -22.69 -9.52
C TRP A 248 -7.67 -21.32 -9.46
N THR A 249 -8.41 -20.23 -9.22
CA THR A 249 -7.81 -18.90 -9.03
C THR A 249 -7.38 -18.66 -7.58
N ILE A 250 -7.99 -19.35 -6.62
CA ILE A 250 -7.67 -19.22 -5.18
C ILE A 250 -6.48 -20.12 -4.79
N VAL A 251 -6.37 -21.29 -5.42
CA VAL A 251 -5.31 -22.29 -5.21
C VAL A 251 -4.07 -21.90 -6.01
#